data_AF-A0A744X158-F1
#
_entry.id   AF-A0A744X158-F1
#
_cell.length_a   1.000
_cell.length_b   1.000
_cell.length_c   1.000
_cell.angle_alpha   90.00
_cell.angle_beta   90.00
_cell.angle_gamma   90.00
#
_symmetry.space_group_name_H-M   'P 1'
#
loop_
_entity.id
_entity.type
_entity.pdbx_description
1 polymer ?
#
loop_
_entity_poly.entity_id
_entity_poly.type
_entity_poly.pdbx_seq_one_letter_code
_entity_poly.pdbx_strand_id
1 'polypeptide(L)'
;MTIKITALAASIGAAVAFMPFATQAEITVLKQDPQAGNPLSRLNFTVGGSIRPQFQNMTGNDGANGYKRNGFDGGTRFRFAADYYLFDDISWISYYEL
;
A
#
# COMPACT_ATOMS: atom_id res chain seq x y z
N MET A 1 24.40 0.30 33.73
CA MET A 1 24.42 0.26 32.25
C MET A 1 23.42 -0.76 31.69
N THR A 2 23.33 -1.94 32.30
CA THR A 2 22.42 -3.05 31.92
C THR A 2 20.94 -2.64 31.79
N ILE A 3 20.38 -1.94 32.77
CA ILE A 3 18.96 -1.50 32.76
C ILE A 3 18.64 -0.59 31.56
N LYS A 4 19.60 0.25 31.14
CA LYS A 4 19.42 1.17 29.99
C LYS A 4 19.38 0.42 28.67
N ILE A 5 20.14 -0.66 28.55
CA ILE A 5 20.18 -1.53 27.37
C ILE A 5 18.86 -2.33 27.27
N THR A 6 18.34 -2.80 28.41
CA THR A 6 17.06 -3.53 28.45
C THR A 6 15.88 -2.63 28.08
N ALA A 7 15.87 -1.38 28.56
CA ALA A 7 14.84 -0.40 28.21
C ALA A 7 14.89 -0.03 26.72
N LEU A 8 16.08 0.14 26.15
CA LEU A 8 16.27 0.44 24.72
C LEU A 8 15.83 -0.74 23.83
N ALA A 9 16.18 -1.97 24.22
CA ALA A 9 15.75 -3.17 23.50
C ALA A 9 14.22 -3.35 23.56
N ALA A 10 13.60 -3.07 24.71
CA ALA A 10 12.15 -3.11 24.85
C ALA A 10 11.44 -2.02 24.01
N SER A 11 12.00 -0.80 23.94
CA SER A 11 11.44 0.26 23.11
C SER A 11 11.57 -0.03 21.61
N ILE A 12 12.66 -0.66 21.18
CA ILE A 12 12.85 -1.07 19.78
C ILE A 12 11.90 -2.22 19.43
N GLY A 13 11.78 -3.22 20.29
CA GLY A 13 10.83 -4.33 20.09
C GLY A 13 9.38 -3.88 19.98
N ALA A 14 8.97 -2.91 20.81
CA ALA A 14 7.65 -2.30 20.73
C ALA A 14 7.45 -1.52 19.42
N ALA A 15 8.44 -0.71 18.99
CA ALA A 15 8.34 0.06 17.75
C ALA A 15 8.22 -0.82 16.50
N VAL A 16 8.89 -1.97 16.46
CA VAL A 16 8.79 -2.93 15.33
C VAL A 16 7.44 -3.66 15.32
N ALA A 17 6.86 -3.95 16.49
CA ALA A 17 5.54 -4.60 16.59
C ALA A 17 4.37 -3.70 16.15
N PHE A 18 4.56 -2.38 16.14
CA PHE A 18 3.55 -1.39 15.71
C PHE A 18 3.72 -0.90 14.27
N MET A 19 4.56 -1.53 13.45
CA MET A 19 4.60 -1.30 12.01
C MET A 19 3.77 -2.38 11.30
N PRO A 20 2.41 -2.28 11.22
CA PRO A 20 1.74 -2.87 10.09
C PRO A 20 2.23 -2.04 8.91
N PHE A 21 3.22 -2.57 8.20
CA PHE A 21 3.77 -1.95 7.02
C PHE A 21 2.61 -1.59 6.11
N ALA A 22 2.29 -0.31 6.02
CA ALA A 22 1.66 0.24 4.85
C ALA A 22 2.71 0.10 3.75
N THR A 23 2.84 -1.11 3.19
CA THR A 23 3.57 -1.37 1.96
C THR A 23 2.79 -0.67 0.86
N GLN A 24 2.88 0.65 0.82
CA GLN A 24 2.47 1.47 -0.32
C GLN A 24 3.53 1.22 -1.39
N ALA A 25 3.46 0.08 -2.05
CA ALA A 25 4.29 -0.21 -3.20
C ALA A 25 3.62 0.49 -4.39
N GLU A 26 3.89 1.78 -4.55
CA GLU A 26 3.42 2.53 -5.71
C GLU A 26 4.50 2.51 -6.79
N ILE A 27 4.16 1.92 -7.94
CA ILE A 27 5.02 1.78 -9.11
C ILE A 27 4.60 2.83 -10.11
N THR A 28 5.53 3.70 -10.50
CA THR A 28 5.31 4.57 -11.66
C THR A 28 5.49 3.74 -12.92
N VAL A 29 4.40 3.52 -13.65
CA VAL A 29 4.38 2.77 -14.91
C VAL A 29 4.75 3.69 -16.07
N LEU A 30 4.23 4.94 -16.04
CA LEU A 30 4.57 5.98 -16.99
C LEU A 30 4.95 7.24 -16.24
N LYS A 31 6.10 7.82 -16.56
CA LYS A 31 6.56 9.08 -15.99
C LYS A 31 6.30 10.20 -16.98
N GLN A 32 5.65 11.26 -16.50
CA GLN A 32 5.36 12.43 -17.32
C GLN A 32 6.64 13.21 -17.66
N ASP A 33 6.76 13.55 -18.95
CA ASP A 33 7.72 14.45 -19.57
C ASP A 33 7.00 15.33 -20.62
N PRO A 34 6.48 16.51 -20.23
CA PRO A 34 5.74 17.37 -21.14
C PRO A 34 6.57 17.93 -22.30
N GLN A 35 7.91 17.88 -22.22
CA GLN A 35 8.81 18.38 -23.26
C GLN A 35 8.99 17.40 -24.41
N ALA A 36 8.66 16.12 -24.22
CA ALA A 36 8.83 15.07 -25.24
C ALA A 36 7.81 15.13 -26.41
N GLY A 37 6.87 16.08 -26.38
CA GLY A 37 6.06 16.46 -27.54
C GLY A 37 5.06 15.42 -28.06
N ASN A 38 4.81 14.34 -27.31
CA ASN A 38 3.85 13.30 -27.69
C ASN A 38 2.72 13.16 -26.65
N PRO A 39 1.53 12.64 -27.02
CA PRO A 39 0.39 12.60 -26.11
C PRO A 39 0.62 11.75 -24.84
N LEU A 40 1.42 10.68 -24.91
CA LEU A 40 1.66 9.80 -23.76
C LEU A 40 2.65 10.39 -22.76
N SER A 41 3.59 11.21 -23.20
CA SER A 41 4.54 11.85 -22.29
C SER A 41 3.89 12.86 -21.35
N ARG A 42 2.63 13.23 -21.61
CA ARG A 42 1.84 14.09 -20.72
C ARG A 42 1.22 13.33 -19.56
N LEU A 43 1.30 11.99 -19.56
CA LEU A 43 0.69 11.10 -18.57
C LEU A 43 1.72 10.66 -17.53
N ASN A 44 1.43 10.94 -16.26
CA ASN A 44 2.02 10.23 -15.13
C ASN A 44 1.02 9.16 -14.66
N PHE A 45 1.38 7.89 -14.81
CA PHE A 45 0.52 6.77 -14.43
C PHE A 45 1.21 5.92 -13.35
N THR A 46 0.53 5.77 -12.22
CA THR A 46 1.02 4.98 -11.09
C THR A 46 0.03 3.88 -10.73
N VAL A 47 0.59 2.73 -10.38
CA VAL A 47 -0.17 1.58 -9.88
C VAL A 47 0.39 1.22 -8.52
N GLY A 48 -0.48 1.13 -7.52
CA GLY A 48 -0.08 0.76 -6.18
C GLY A 48 -1.19 0.04 -5.44
N GLY A 49 -1.14 0.12 -4.12
CA GLY A 49 -2.09 -0.54 -3.24
C GLY A 49 -1.38 -1.31 -2.13
N SER A 50 -2.03 -2.35 -1.62
CA SER A 50 -1.49 -3.18 -0.54
C SER A 50 -2.03 -4.59 -0.62
N ILE A 51 -1.17 -5.60 -0.47
CA ILE A 51 -1.59 -7.00 -0.34
C ILE A 51 -1.71 -7.33 1.15
N ARG A 52 -2.84 -7.90 1.58
CA ARG A 52 -3.16 -8.08 3.02
C ARG A 52 -3.56 -9.52 3.38
N PRO A 53 -2.62 -10.49 3.33
CA PRO A 53 -2.92 -11.84 3.78
C PRO A 53 -3.15 -11.85 5.30
N GLN A 54 -4.18 -12.57 5.76
CA GLN A 54 -4.50 -12.71 7.17
C GLN A 54 -4.76 -14.18 7.55
N PHE A 55 -4.43 -14.51 8.80
CA PHE A 55 -4.76 -15.78 9.44
C PHE A 55 -5.42 -15.45 10.78
N GLN A 56 -6.65 -15.92 10.99
CA GLN A 56 -7.40 -15.70 12.23
C GLN A 56 -7.71 -17.05 12.87
N ASN A 57 -7.03 -17.34 13.99
CA ASN A 57 -7.25 -18.53 14.79
C ASN A 57 -8.35 -18.26 15.81
N MET A 58 -9.61 -18.47 15.40
CA MET A 58 -10.77 -18.32 16.28
C MET A 58 -11.02 -19.61 17.09
N THR A 59 -11.53 -19.49 18.31
CA THR A 59 -11.93 -20.64 19.14
C THR A 59 -13.45 -20.79 19.08
N GLY A 60 -13.97 -22.00 18.84
CA GLY A 60 -15.41 -22.28 18.74
C GLY A 60 -15.85 -22.82 17.38
N ASN A 61 -17.17 -22.90 17.15
CA ASN A 61 -17.75 -23.34 15.89
C ASN A 61 -17.77 -22.18 14.88
N ASP A 62 -16.87 -22.23 13.90
CA ASP A 62 -16.70 -21.14 12.93
C ASP A 62 -17.69 -21.17 11.77
N GLY A 63 -18.43 -22.28 11.59
CA GLY A 63 -19.34 -22.45 10.46
C GLY A 63 -18.70 -22.04 9.12
N ALA A 64 -19.35 -21.09 8.43
CA ALA A 64 -18.88 -20.55 7.15
C ALA A 64 -17.55 -19.77 7.21
N ASN A 65 -17.04 -19.41 8.41
CA ASN A 65 -15.81 -18.63 8.58
C ASN A 65 -14.55 -19.48 8.78
N GLY A 66 -14.65 -20.82 8.73
CA GLY A 66 -13.50 -21.71 8.95
C GLY A 66 -12.30 -21.45 8.01
N TYR A 67 -12.55 -20.88 6.82
CA TYR A 67 -11.51 -20.50 5.86
C TYR A 67 -10.48 -19.51 6.44
N LYS A 68 -10.85 -18.71 7.45
CA LYS A 68 -9.99 -17.67 8.01
C LYS A 68 -8.75 -18.22 8.73
N ARG A 69 -8.74 -19.51 9.11
CA ARG A 69 -7.57 -20.20 9.69
C ARG A 69 -6.54 -20.61 8.64
N ASN A 70 -6.96 -20.76 7.39
CA ASN A 70 -6.14 -21.30 6.30
C ASN A 70 -5.48 -20.20 5.44
N GLY A 71 -5.61 -18.94 5.87
CA GLY A 71 -5.18 -17.79 5.09
C GLY A 71 -6.32 -17.27 4.23
N PHE A 72 -6.54 -15.96 4.29
CA PHE A 72 -7.51 -15.27 3.47
C PHE A 72 -7.05 -13.86 3.17
N ASP A 73 -7.67 -13.24 2.16
CA ASP A 73 -7.46 -11.84 1.88
C ASP A 73 -8.22 -10.97 2.89
N GLY A 74 -7.48 -10.26 3.74
CA GLY A 74 -8.01 -9.34 4.75
C GLY A 74 -8.38 -7.97 4.21
N GLY A 75 -8.40 -7.78 2.89
CA GLY A 75 -8.78 -6.54 2.22
C GLY A 75 -7.64 -5.93 1.43
N THR A 76 -7.01 -6.73 0.57
CA THR A 76 -6.06 -6.26 -0.44
C THR A 76 -6.69 -5.11 -1.22
N ARG A 77 -5.86 -4.11 -1.53
CA ARG A 77 -6.26 -2.93 -2.27
C ARG A 77 -5.41 -2.78 -3.52
N PHE A 78 -6.05 -2.37 -4.60
CA PHE A 78 -5.38 -1.91 -5.81
C PHE A 78 -5.72 -0.45 -6.04
N ARG A 79 -4.70 0.36 -6.30
CA ARG A 79 -4.82 1.78 -6.60
C ARG A 79 -4.27 2.06 -7.99
N PHE A 80 -5.02 2.84 -8.74
CA PHE A 80 -4.63 3.38 -10.03
C PHE A 80 -4.75 4.91 -9.93
N ALA A 81 -3.65 5.61 -10.19
CA ALA A 81 -3.68 7.06 -10.29
C ALA A 81 -3.09 7.49 -11.63
N ALA A 82 -3.79 8.41 -12.29
CA ALA A 82 -3.34 9.03 -13.52
C ALA A 82 -3.41 10.54 -13.36
N ASP A 83 -2.34 11.21 -13.75
CA ASP A 83 -2.25 12.65 -13.87
C ASP A 83 -1.85 12.97 -15.31
N TYR A 84 -2.75 13.61 -16.05
CA TYR A 84 -2.57 13.93 -17.45
C TYR A 84 -2.48 15.43 -17.65
N TYR A 85 -1.31 15.93 -18.00
CA TYR A 85 -1.09 17.35 -18.26
C TYR A 85 -1.77 17.82 -19.55
N LEU A 86 -2.57 18.89 -19.46
CA LEU A 86 -3.35 19.43 -20.56
C LEU A 86 -2.74 20.70 -21.17
N PHE A 87 -2.41 21.72 -20.38
CA PHE A 87 -1.72 22.99 -20.77
C PHE A 87 -1.69 23.93 -19.55
N ASP A 88 -0.79 24.93 -19.52
CA ASP A 88 -0.79 26.06 -18.56
C ASP A 88 -1.22 25.70 -17.12
N ASP A 89 -0.49 24.77 -16.50
CA ASP A 89 -0.73 24.27 -15.14
C ASP A 89 -2.08 23.56 -14.90
N ILE A 90 -2.80 23.21 -15.96
CA ILE A 90 -4.03 22.40 -15.92
C ILE A 90 -3.67 20.93 -16.20
N SER A 91 -4.16 20.04 -15.34
CA SER A 91 -4.12 18.61 -15.54
C SER A 91 -5.46 17.95 -15.25
N TRP A 92 -5.68 16.79 -15.88
CA TRP A 92 -6.77 15.88 -15.53
C TRP A 92 -6.22 14.79 -14.64
N ILE A 93 -6.68 14.79 -13.39
CA ILE A 93 -6.33 13.80 -12.39
C ILE A 93 -7.47 12.78 -12.25
N SER A 94 -7.14 11.49 -12.25
CA SER A 94 -8.06 10.42 -11.94
C SER A 94 -7.47 9.47 -10.90
N TYR A 95 -8.35 8.97 -10.04
CA TYR A 95 -8.00 8.07 -8.95
C TYR A 95 -9.05 6.98 -8.86
N TYR A 96 -8.61 5.73 -8.79
CA TYR A 96 -9.47 4.59 -8.54
C TYR A 96 -8.80 3.65 -7.54
N GLU A 97 -9.54 3.24 -6.50
CA GLU A 97 -9.11 2.23 -5.54
C GLU A 97 -10.22 1.20 -5.35
N LEU A 98 -9.84 -0.08 -5.33
CA LEU A 98 -10.70 -1.23 -5.02
C LEU A 98 -10.11 -2.00 -3.85
#